data_AF-A0A0F9UQ18-F1
#
_entry.id   AF-A0A0F9UQ18-F1
#
_cell.length_a   1.000
_cell.length_b   1.000
_cell.length_c   1.000
_cell.angle_alpha   90.00
_cell.angle_beta   90.00
_cell.angle_gamma   90.00
#
_symmetry.space_group_name_H-M   'P 1'
#
loop_
_entity.id
_entity.type
_entity.pdbx_description
1 polymer ?
#
loop_
_entity_poly.entity_id
_entity_poly.type
_entity_poly.pdbx_seq_one_letter_code
_entity_poly.pdbx_strand_id
1 'polypeptide(L)'
;MRVPATPRPVKLHTGMQRFAIGMRSFTAALIPYVFVFGIIGAIVGMNYNEVLGLNLVFFGPPVTHILFERWRLGTFDRAAGLMWDFSLKSLKHVDYFWSGWNGAIALDVEARKIAIIHRLVHLKATPEITFIPFDKIIDCHGHIAGANTIEIIGSAGPMLKGEVDWHNAKAEDKARLETGLYIVVDEISSKKHFVSMPPGAIQIWQRIMTKMKAGELKPESKPVDTAHL
;
A
#
# COMPACT_ATOMS: atom_id res chain seq x y z
N MET A 1 -1.89 11.57 14.96
CA MET A 1 -2.54 10.80 13.87
C MET A 1 -1.71 9.55 13.65
N ARG A 2 -2.34 8.37 13.52
CA ARG A 2 -1.67 7.13 13.11
C ARG A 2 -1.26 7.30 11.65
N VAL A 3 0.01 7.55 11.38
CA VAL A 3 0.51 7.71 10.01
C VAL A 3 0.95 6.33 9.54
N PRO A 4 0.42 5.79 8.43
CA PRO A 4 0.90 4.53 7.91
C PRO A 4 2.40 4.60 7.61
N ALA A 5 3.16 3.59 8.05
CA ALA A 5 4.58 3.44 7.74
C ALA A 5 4.84 3.31 6.23
N THR A 6 3.86 2.78 5.49
CA THR A 6 3.91 2.69 4.03
C THR A 6 3.42 3.99 3.41
N PRO A 7 4.19 4.60 2.50
CA PRO A 7 3.72 5.74 1.73
C PRO A 7 2.40 5.38 1.03
N ARG A 8 1.46 6.33 1.02
CA ARG A 8 0.25 6.17 0.23
C ARG A 8 0.63 5.90 -1.24
N PRO A 9 -0.09 5.02 -1.94
CA PRO A 9 0.20 4.66 -3.33
C PRO A 9 0.08 5.83 -4.32
N VAL A 10 -0.29 7.03 -3.86
CA VAL A 10 -0.31 8.26 -4.68
C VAL A 10 0.30 9.40 -3.87
N LYS A 11 1.21 10.15 -4.51
CA LYS A 11 1.60 11.48 -4.02
C LYS A 11 0.34 12.36 -4.04
N LEU A 12 -0.06 12.90 -2.88
CA LEU A 12 -1.13 13.89 -2.82
C LEU A 12 -0.69 15.12 -3.64
N HIS A 13 -1.13 15.17 -4.88
CA HIS A 13 -0.90 16.30 -5.77
C HIS A 13 -1.68 17.52 -5.27
N THR A 14 -1.12 18.72 -5.47
CA THR A 14 -1.79 20.00 -5.14
C THR A 14 -3.09 20.14 -5.94
N GLY A 15 -4.00 21.03 -5.52
CA GLY A 15 -5.33 21.18 -6.15
C GLY A 15 -5.30 21.32 -7.68
N MET A 16 -4.36 22.11 -8.21
CA MET A 16 -4.15 22.25 -9.66
C MET A 16 -3.56 21.00 -10.33
N GLN A 17 -2.70 20.25 -9.66
CA GLN A 17 -2.16 19.01 -10.19
C GLN A 17 -3.20 17.88 -10.19
N ARG A 18 -4.15 17.86 -9.23
CA ARG A 18 -5.31 16.94 -9.26
C ARG A 18 -6.24 17.22 -10.42
N PHE A 19 -6.49 18.51 -10.69
CA PHE A 19 -7.26 18.92 -11.85
C PHE A 19 -6.55 18.54 -13.15
N ALA A 20 -5.25 18.80 -13.26
CA ALA A 20 -4.46 18.47 -14.46
C ALA A 20 -4.32 16.94 -14.69
N ILE A 21 -4.17 16.14 -13.64
CA ILE A 21 -4.16 14.67 -13.74
C ILE A 21 -5.55 14.16 -14.09
N GLY A 22 -6.61 14.66 -13.44
CA GLY A 22 -8.00 14.35 -13.81
C GLY A 22 -8.30 14.69 -15.28
N MET A 23 -7.77 15.81 -15.79
CA MET A 23 -7.85 16.22 -17.19
C MET A 23 -6.97 15.38 -18.15
N ARG A 24 -5.87 14.78 -17.67
CA ARG A 24 -5.01 13.87 -18.45
C ARG A 24 -5.56 12.43 -18.48
N SER A 25 -6.09 11.94 -17.37
CA SER A 25 -6.87 10.70 -17.29
C SER A 25 -8.14 10.79 -18.16
N PHE A 26 -8.68 12.00 -18.31
CA PHE A 26 -9.75 12.34 -19.25
C PHE A 26 -9.43 11.90 -20.68
N THR A 27 -8.21 12.15 -21.16
CA THR A 27 -7.85 11.83 -22.56
C THR A 27 -7.73 10.33 -22.87
N ALA A 28 -7.36 9.49 -21.89
CA ALA A 28 -7.21 8.04 -22.11
C ALA A 28 -8.50 7.23 -21.82
N ALA A 29 -9.37 7.72 -20.93
CA ALA A 29 -10.64 7.08 -20.56
C ALA A 29 -11.87 7.74 -21.22
N LEU A 30 -11.64 8.64 -22.19
CA LEU A 30 -12.65 9.55 -22.75
C LEU A 30 -13.85 8.81 -23.36
N ILE A 31 -13.64 7.65 -23.97
CA ILE A 31 -14.69 6.97 -24.73
C ILE A 31 -15.74 6.35 -23.80
N PRO A 32 -15.46 5.46 -22.83
CA PRO A 32 -16.52 4.93 -21.97
C PRO A 32 -17.16 5.99 -21.07
N TYR A 33 -16.37 6.93 -20.55
CA TYR A 33 -16.83 7.90 -19.55
C TYR A 33 -17.70 9.02 -20.14
N VAL A 34 -17.33 9.56 -21.32
CA VAL A 34 -18.16 10.59 -21.99
C VAL A 34 -19.48 9.98 -22.46
N PHE A 35 -19.49 8.70 -22.86
CA PHE A 35 -20.75 8.00 -23.17
C PHE A 35 -21.63 7.83 -21.94
N VAL A 36 -21.09 7.41 -20.78
CA VAL A 36 -21.89 7.25 -19.55
C VAL A 36 -22.45 8.58 -19.07
N PHE A 37 -21.64 9.63 -18.93
CA PHE A 37 -22.11 10.93 -18.47
C PHE A 37 -22.92 11.68 -19.53
N GLY A 38 -22.67 11.44 -20.82
CA GLY A 38 -23.48 11.94 -21.94
C GLY A 38 -24.88 11.34 -21.95
N ILE A 39 -25.01 10.02 -21.76
CA ILE A 39 -26.30 9.34 -21.66
C ILE A 39 -27.05 9.80 -20.40
N ILE A 40 -26.38 9.83 -19.24
CA ILE A 40 -26.99 10.30 -17.98
C ILE A 40 -27.41 11.77 -18.11
N GLY A 41 -26.54 12.62 -18.67
CA GLY A 41 -26.81 14.04 -18.89
C GLY A 41 -27.98 14.29 -19.84
N ALA A 42 -28.09 13.51 -20.92
CA ALA A 42 -29.23 13.59 -21.85
C ALA A 42 -30.54 13.18 -21.17
N ILE A 43 -30.54 12.07 -20.41
CA ILE A 43 -31.72 11.63 -19.65
C ILE A 43 -32.15 12.68 -18.64
N VAL A 44 -31.21 13.28 -17.90
CA VAL A 44 -31.52 14.31 -16.89
C VAL A 44 -31.96 15.62 -17.56
N GLY A 45 -31.33 16.01 -18.66
CA GLY A 45 -31.69 17.19 -19.44
C GLY A 45 -33.10 17.12 -20.01
N MET A 46 -33.48 15.98 -20.58
CA MET A 46 -34.79 15.76 -21.19
C MET A 46 -35.93 15.63 -20.17
N ASN A 47 -35.67 15.04 -18.99
CA ASN A 47 -36.73 14.75 -18.01
C ASN A 47 -36.86 15.78 -16.89
N TYR A 48 -35.83 16.61 -16.65
CA TYR A 48 -35.81 17.50 -15.49
C TYR A 48 -35.36 18.92 -15.84
N ASN A 49 -34.11 19.11 -16.27
CA ASN A 49 -33.54 20.44 -16.50
C ASN A 49 -32.27 20.34 -17.36
N GLU A 50 -32.26 21.05 -18.48
CA GLU A 50 -31.14 21.09 -19.43
C GLU A 50 -29.83 21.60 -18.82
N VAL A 51 -29.90 22.58 -17.91
CA VAL A 51 -28.72 23.12 -17.20
C VAL A 51 -28.11 22.06 -16.28
N LEU A 52 -28.94 21.25 -15.62
CA LEU A 52 -28.48 20.12 -14.79
C LEU A 52 -27.89 19.00 -15.66
N GLY A 53 -28.51 18.70 -16.81
CA GLY A 53 -27.98 17.75 -17.78
C GLY A 53 -26.59 18.15 -18.29
N LEU A 54 -26.41 19.40 -18.70
CA LEU A 54 -25.12 19.95 -19.13
C LEU A 54 -24.08 19.91 -17.99
N ASN A 55 -24.47 20.29 -16.77
CA ASN A 55 -23.57 20.23 -15.63
C ASN A 55 -23.07 18.81 -15.33
N LEU A 56 -23.92 17.78 -15.49
CA LEU A 56 -23.51 16.39 -15.31
C LEU A 56 -22.50 15.93 -16.38
N VAL A 57 -22.65 16.39 -17.63
CA VAL A 57 -21.71 16.07 -18.70
C VAL A 57 -20.33 16.68 -18.44
N PHE A 58 -20.28 17.97 -18.06
CA PHE A 58 -19.01 18.69 -17.91
C PHE A 58 -18.35 18.49 -16.54
N PHE A 59 -19.13 18.42 -15.46
CA PHE A 59 -18.61 18.37 -14.08
C PHE A 59 -18.78 17.00 -13.41
N GLY A 60 -19.64 16.12 -13.92
CA GLY A 60 -19.80 14.77 -13.40
C GLY A 60 -18.49 13.95 -13.41
N PRO A 61 -17.73 13.92 -14.52
CA PRO A 61 -16.47 13.18 -14.57
C PRO A 61 -15.39 13.65 -13.56
N PRO A 62 -15.03 14.95 -13.45
CA PRO A 62 -14.04 15.37 -12.46
C PRO A 62 -14.51 15.15 -11.02
N VAL A 63 -15.80 15.34 -10.72
CA VAL A 63 -16.35 15.08 -9.38
C VAL A 63 -16.27 13.59 -9.02
N THR A 64 -16.66 12.70 -9.94
CA THR A 64 -16.59 11.24 -9.68
C THR A 64 -15.17 10.74 -9.54
N HIS A 65 -14.21 11.29 -10.30
CA HIS A 65 -12.81 10.97 -10.12
C HIS A 65 -12.30 11.34 -8.72
N ILE A 66 -12.60 12.57 -8.25
CA ILE A 66 -12.24 13.02 -6.90
C ILE A 66 -12.87 12.13 -5.82
N LEU A 67 -14.14 11.75 -5.99
CA LEU A 67 -14.84 10.86 -5.05
C LEU A 67 -14.20 9.47 -5.03
N PHE A 68 -13.84 8.93 -6.20
CA PHE A 68 -13.18 7.63 -6.31
C PHE A 68 -11.80 7.64 -5.66
N GLU A 69 -10.99 8.67 -5.89
CA GLU A 69 -9.70 8.85 -5.22
C GLU A 69 -9.86 8.93 -3.71
N ARG A 70 -10.82 9.72 -3.23
CA ARG A 70 -11.10 9.87 -1.80
C ARG A 70 -11.55 8.55 -1.17
N TRP A 71 -12.42 7.80 -1.85
CA TRP A 71 -12.85 6.48 -1.41
C TRP A 71 -11.66 5.51 -1.34
N ARG A 72 -10.82 5.48 -2.38
CA ARG A 72 -9.62 4.63 -2.43
C ARG A 72 -8.64 4.96 -1.29
N LEU A 73 -8.35 6.24 -1.06
CA LEU A 73 -7.51 6.68 0.05
C LEU A 73 -8.11 6.31 1.41
N GLY A 74 -9.43 6.47 1.58
CA GLY A 74 -10.12 6.06 2.80
C GLY A 74 -10.04 4.55 3.06
N THR A 75 -10.12 3.71 2.01
CA THR A 75 -9.93 2.26 2.15
C THR A 75 -8.49 1.90 2.51
N PHE A 76 -7.50 2.61 1.96
CA PHE A 76 -6.10 2.44 2.32
C PHE A 76 -5.83 2.79 3.79
N ASP A 77 -6.31 3.96 4.23
CA ASP A 77 -6.12 4.43 5.61
C ASP A 77 -6.79 3.47 6.61
N ARG A 78 -7.99 2.95 6.29
CA ARG A 78 -8.66 1.93 7.11
C ARG A 78 -7.87 0.63 7.18
N ALA A 79 -7.33 0.16 6.05
CA ALA A 79 -6.52 -1.07 6.03
C ALA A 79 -5.23 -0.90 6.84
N ALA A 80 -4.54 0.23 6.71
CA ALA A 80 -3.36 0.55 7.51
C ALA A 80 -3.68 0.65 9.00
N GLY A 81 -4.78 1.33 9.36
CA GLY A 81 -5.23 1.42 10.75
C GLY A 81 -5.57 0.07 11.36
N LEU A 82 -6.19 -0.82 10.58
CA LEU A 82 -6.48 -2.18 11.00
C LEU A 82 -5.20 -2.98 11.23
N MET A 83 -4.25 -2.95 10.29
CA MET A 83 -2.96 -3.63 10.45
C MET A 83 -2.21 -3.13 11.69
N TRP A 84 -2.24 -1.82 11.94
CA TRP A 84 -1.63 -1.21 13.12
C TRP A 84 -2.22 -1.77 14.42
N ASP A 85 -3.56 -1.82 14.50
CA ASP A 85 -4.25 -2.36 15.68
C ASP A 85 -3.95 -3.85 15.88
N PHE A 86 -3.84 -4.62 14.80
CA PHE A 86 -3.46 -6.03 14.87
C PHE A 86 -2.01 -6.21 15.32
N SER A 87 -1.07 -5.39 14.85
CA SER A 87 0.34 -5.43 15.29
C SER A 87 0.44 -5.29 16.80
N LEU A 88 -0.24 -4.29 17.37
CA LEU A 88 -0.23 -4.02 18.81
C LEU A 88 -0.94 -5.08 19.66
N LYS A 89 -1.90 -5.81 19.09
CA LYS A 89 -2.71 -6.82 19.81
C LYS A 89 -2.29 -8.25 19.54
N SER A 90 -1.37 -8.47 18.60
CA SER A 90 -0.97 -9.81 18.16
C SER A 90 -0.24 -10.60 19.25
N LEU A 91 0.51 -9.92 20.11
CA LEU A 91 1.34 -10.51 21.16
C LEU A 91 0.88 -10.00 22.53
N LYS A 92 1.31 -10.69 23.60
CA LYS A 92 0.95 -10.32 24.98
C LYS A 92 1.64 -9.01 25.37
N HIS A 93 2.90 -8.87 24.97
CA HIS A 93 3.67 -7.63 25.01
C HIS A 93 4.28 -7.39 23.63
N VAL A 94 4.34 -6.14 23.20
CA VAL A 94 4.93 -5.76 21.90
C VAL A 94 5.99 -4.73 22.18
N ASP A 95 7.25 -5.10 21.97
CA ASP A 95 8.39 -4.20 22.16
C ASP A 95 8.66 -3.39 20.89
N TYR A 96 8.73 -4.09 19.76
CA TYR A 96 9.01 -3.50 18.45
C TYR A 96 7.99 -3.96 17.44
N PHE A 97 7.48 -3.05 16.62
CA PHE A 97 6.59 -3.41 15.52
C PHE A 97 6.79 -2.52 14.29
N TRP A 98 6.33 -3.01 13.16
CA TRP A 98 6.20 -2.28 11.92
C TRP A 98 4.85 -2.63 11.30
N SER A 99 4.15 -1.62 10.79
CA SER A 99 2.82 -1.81 10.21
C SER A 99 2.68 -1.13 8.86
N GLY A 100 2.58 -1.94 7.81
CA GLY A 100 2.16 -1.52 6.48
C GLY A 100 0.70 -1.84 6.17
N TRP A 101 0.24 -1.46 4.98
CA TRP A 101 -1.13 -1.74 4.52
C TRP A 101 -1.39 -3.20 4.12
N ASN A 102 -0.34 -3.96 3.78
CA ASN A 102 -0.43 -5.36 3.33
C ASN A 102 0.31 -6.37 4.22
N GLY A 103 1.18 -5.88 5.09
CA GLY A 103 1.98 -6.71 5.96
C GLY A 103 2.33 -5.94 7.22
N ALA A 104 2.54 -6.66 8.30
CA ALA A 104 3.09 -6.12 9.52
C ALA A 104 3.90 -7.18 10.24
N ILE A 105 4.80 -6.73 11.11
CA ILE A 105 5.60 -7.59 11.96
C ILE A 105 5.65 -6.98 13.35
N ALA A 106 5.50 -7.82 14.38
CA ALA A 106 5.60 -7.44 15.77
C ALA A 106 6.52 -8.42 16.50
N LEU A 107 7.22 -7.94 17.52
CA LEU A 107 8.22 -8.70 18.26
C LEU A 107 8.02 -8.51 19.77
N ASP A 108 8.09 -9.63 20.48
CA ASP A 108 8.08 -9.72 21.95
C ASP A 108 9.42 -10.31 22.39
N VAL A 109 10.27 -9.48 23.00
CA VAL A 109 11.63 -9.81 23.42
C VAL A 109 11.59 -10.80 24.59
N GLU A 110 10.72 -10.56 25.57
CA GLU A 110 10.61 -11.39 26.78
C GLU A 110 10.09 -12.78 26.45
N ALA A 111 9.02 -12.86 25.64
CA ALA A 111 8.46 -14.13 25.22
C ALA A 111 9.21 -14.79 24.05
N ARG A 112 10.29 -14.15 23.56
CA ARG A 112 11.17 -14.63 22.47
C ARG A 112 10.42 -15.11 21.23
N LYS A 113 9.47 -14.32 20.75
CA LYS A 113 8.65 -14.65 19.58
C LYS A 113 8.35 -13.43 18.72
N ILE A 114 8.15 -13.67 17.42
CA ILE A 114 7.60 -12.69 16.48
C ILE A 114 6.20 -13.10 16.03
N ALA A 115 5.40 -12.10 15.67
CA ALA A 115 4.16 -12.25 14.95
C ALA A 115 4.30 -11.61 13.57
N ILE A 116 4.08 -12.39 12.52
CA ILE A 116 4.00 -11.92 11.15
C ILE A 116 2.53 -11.85 10.76
N ILE A 117 2.10 -10.71 10.25
CA ILE A 117 0.70 -10.40 9.98
C ILE A 117 0.55 -10.11 8.49
N HIS A 118 -0.29 -10.88 7.80
CA HIS A 118 -0.55 -10.73 6.37
C HIS A 118 -2.01 -10.35 6.11
N ARG A 119 -2.21 -9.33 5.28
CA ARG A 119 -3.54 -8.99 4.80
C ARG A 119 -3.88 -9.81 3.57
N LEU A 120 -4.83 -10.73 3.69
CA LEU A 120 -5.39 -11.44 2.54
C LEU A 120 -6.36 -10.51 1.79
N VAL A 121 -5.84 -9.80 0.79
CA VAL A 121 -6.52 -8.73 0.01
C VAL A 121 -7.88 -9.18 -0.56
N HIS A 122 -8.09 -10.48 -0.78
CA HIS A 122 -9.28 -11.01 -1.46
C HIS A 122 -10.24 -11.83 -0.58
N LEU A 123 -9.92 -12.12 0.68
CA LEU A 123 -10.60 -13.22 1.38
C LEU A 123 -11.11 -12.94 2.80
N LYS A 124 -10.56 -12.00 3.59
CA LYS A 124 -10.98 -11.82 4.99
C LYS A 124 -10.88 -10.38 5.51
N ALA A 125 -11.84 -10.00 6.36
CA ALA A 125 -11.76 -8.78 7.17
C ALA A 125 -10.66 -8.86 8.24
N THR A 126 -10.26 -10.07 8.62
CA THR A 126 -9.21 -10.35 9.60
C THR A 126 -7.90 -10.77 8.92
N PRO A 127 -6.75 -10.16 9.26
CA PRO A 127 -5.45 -10.60 8.79
C PRO A 127 -5.12 -12.01 9.25
N GLU A 128 -4.27 -12.69 8.51
CA GLU A 128 -3.63 -13.94 8.95
C GLU A 128 -2.42 -13.61 9.82
N ILE A 129 -2.28 -14.29 10.96
CA ILE A 129 -1.18 -14.08 11.90
C ILE A 129 -0.41 -15.39 12.04
N THR A 130 0.89 -15.35 11.77
CA THR A 130 1.81 -16.46 12.02
C THR A 130 2.73 -16.10 13.17
N PHE A 131 2.79 -16.98 14.17
CA PHE A 131 3.69 -16.83 15.31
C PHE A 131 4.94 -17.69 15.12
N ILE A 132 6.11 -17.09 15.28
CA ILE A 132 7.39 -17.77 15.08
C ILE A 132 8.27 -17.52 16.32
N PRO A 133 8.63 -18.58 17.06
CA PRO A 133 9.63 -18.51 18.12
C PRO A 133 11.02 -18.14 17.57
N PHE A 134 11.82 -17.39 18.33
CA PHE A 134 13.14 -16.91 17.88
C PHE A 134 14.11 -18.05 17.55
N ASP A 135 14.07 -19.14 18.31
CA ASP A 135 14.91 -20.34 18.13
C ASP A 135 14.67 -21.04 16.79
N LYS A 136 13.49 -20.85 16.19
CA LYS A 136 13.19 -21.38 14.86
C LYS A 136 13.69 -20.49 13.73
N ILE A 137 14.17 -19.28 13.98
CA ILE A 137 14.55 -18.34 12.92
C ILE A 137 16.02 -18.53 12.53
N ILE A 138 16.26 -19.19 11.40
CA ILE A 138 17.61 -19.49 10.91
C ILE A 138 18.24 -18.27 10.24
N ASP A 139 17.47 -17.53 9.44
CA ASP A 139 17.99 -16.42 8.62
C ASP A 139 16.94 -15.31 8.43
N CYS A 140 17.44 -14.10 8.15
CA CYS A 140 16.63 -12.94 7.83
C CYS A 140 17.36 -12.04 6.83
N HIS A 141 16.79 -11.84 5.65
CA HIS A 141 17.39 -11.00 4.61
C HIS A 141 16.37 -10.11 3.90
N GLY A 142 16.84 -8.93 3.53
CA GLY A 142 16.09 -7.99 2.73
C GLY A 142 16.07 -8.38 1.26
N HIS A 143 14.94 -8.15 0.60
CA HIS A 143 14.81 -8.21 -0.85
C HIS A 143 14.27 -6.87 -1.36
N ILE A 144 14.94 -6.31 -2.36
CA ILE A 144 14.53 -5.08 -3.03
C ILE A 144 14.33 -5.42 -4.49
N ALA A 145 13.08 -5.34 -4.95
CA ALA A 145 12.75 -5.60 -6.34
C ALA A 145 12.89 -4.31 -7.16
N GLY A 146 13.43 -4.45 -8.37
CA GLY A 146 13.50 -3.35 -9.35
C GLY A 146 12.20 -3.24 -10.15
N ALA A 147 11.80 -2.01 -10.50
CA ALA A 147 10.70 -1.79 -11.42
C ALA A 147 11.20 -1.88 -12.87
N ASN A 148 10.57 -2.74 -13.69
CA ASN A 148 10.82 -2.77 -15.12
C ASN A 148 9.99 -1.67 -15.79
N THR A 149 10.56 -0.47 -15.86
CA THR A 149 9.93 0.71 -16.47
C THR A 149 10.23 0.80 -17.96
N ILE A 150 9.25 1.29 -18.72
CA ILE A 150 9.39 1.62 -20.15
C ILE A 150 9.83 3.08 -20.25
N GLU A 151 10.94 3.32 -20.95
CA GLU A 151 11.39 4.66 -21.33
C GLU A 151 10.92 5.01 -22.75
N ILE A 152 10.43 6.24 -22.93
CA ILE A 152 10.07 6.75 -24.25
C ILE A 152 11.23 7.59 -24.78
N ILE A 153 11.76 7.24 -25.96
CA ILE A 153 12.70 8.07 -26.70
C ILE A 153 11.91 8.80 -27.80
N GLY A 154 11.80 10.13 -27.71
CA GLY A 154 11.11 11.01 -28.68
C GLY A 154 9.78 11.60 -28.20
N SER A 155 9.12 12.39 -29.05
CA SER A 155 7.82 13.01 -28.75
C SER A 155 6.67 12.02 -28.95
N ALA A 156 6.36 11.23 -27.92
CA ALA A 156 5.15 10.41 -27.91
C ALA A 156 3.88 11.29 -27.89
N GLY A 157 2.88 10.89 -28.69
CA GLY A 157 1.54 11.48 -28.60
C GLY A 157 0.92 11.27 -27.22
N PRO A 158 -0.05 12.12 -26.80
CA PRO A 158 -0.63 12.08 -25.45
C PRO A 158 -1.21 10.73 -25.03
N MET A 159 -1.76 9.95 -25.97
CA MET A 159 -2.28 8.60 -25.72
C MET A 159 -1.19 7.60 -25.29
N LEU A 160 -0.04 7.60 -25.97
CA LEU A 160 1.08 6.70 -25.66
C LEU A 160 1.70 7.03 -24.30
N LYS A 161 1.72 8.31 -23.93
CA LYS A 161 2.24 8.74 -22.62
C LYS A 161 1.39 8.21 -21.47
N GLY A 162 0.07 8.27 -21.58
CA GLY A 162 -0.82 7.76 -20.53
C GLY A 162 -0.70 6.25 -20.30
N GLU A 163 -0.53 5.48 -21.38
CA GLU A 163 -0.33 4.03 -21.29
C GLU A 163 1.02 3.66 -20.67
N VAL A 164 2.09 4.38 -21.04
CA VAL A 164 3.42 4.19 -20.45
C VAL A 164 3.42 4.60 -18.97
N ASP A 165 2.82 5.73 -18.60
CA ASP A 165 2.69 6.16 -17.21
C ASP A 165 1.95 5.11 -16.37
N TRP A 166 0.87 4.53 -16.92
CA TRP A 166 0.13 3.45 -16.27
C TRP A 166 0.95 2.17 -16.11
N HIS A 167 1.67 1.76 -17.16
CA HIS A 167 2.54 0.58 -17.11
C HIS A 167 3.66 0.75 -16.08
N ASN A 168 4.31 1.93 -16.08
CA ASN A 168 5.38 2.25 -15.14
C ASN A 168 4.86 2.28 -13.70
N ALA A 169 3.72 2.92 -13.45
CA ALA A 169 3.08 2.93 -12.13
C ALA A 169 2.74 1.50 -11.65
N LYS A 170 2.25 0.63 -12.54
CA LYS A 170 1.96 -0.77 -12.23
C LYS A 170 3.24 -1.57 -11.93
N ALA A 171 4.31 -1.34 -12.69
CA ALA A 171 5.61 -1.98 -12.48
C ALA A 171 6.23 -1.54 -11.13
N GLU A 172 6.17 -0.25 -10.82
CA GLU A 172 6.59 0.30 -9.53
C GLU A 172 5.78 -0.27 -8.36
N ASP A 173 4.45 -0.33 -8.49
CA ASP A 173 3.59 -0.91 -7.46
C ASP A 173 3.88 -2.39 -7.23
N LYS A 174 4.15 -3.16 -8.29
CA LYS A 174 4.56 -4.56 -8.21
C LYS A 174 5.91 -4.71 -7.51
N ALA A 175 6.92 -3.95 -7.93
CA ALA A 175 8.24 -3.94 -7.30
C ALA A 175 8.17 -3.55 -5.82
N ARG A 176 7.31 -2.60 -5.46
CA ARG A 176 7.07 -2.21 -4.06
C ARG A 176 6.48 -3.35 -3.23
N LEU A 177 5.55 -4.12 -3.80
CA LEU A 177 4.94 -5.27 -3.12
C LEU A 177 5.92 -6.42 -2.95
N GLU A 178 6.84 -6.61 -3.91
CA GLU A 178 7.90 -7.62 -3.86
C GLU A 178 9.09 -7.18 -3.00
N THR A 179 9.20 -5.89 -2.66
CA THR A 179 10.23 -5.38 -1.75
C THR A 179 9.84 -5.60 -0.29
N GLY A 180 10.72 -6.24 0.49
CA GLY A 180 10.44 -6.56 1.88
C GLY A 180 11.47 -7.44 2.57
N LEU A 181 11.08 -8.01 3.70
CA LEU A 181 11.92 -8.84 4.56
C LEU A 181 11.53 -10.31 4.45
N TYR A 182 12.47 -11.17 4.11
CA TYR A 182 12.32 -12.62 4.19
C TYR A 182 12.82 -13.15 5.53
N ILE A 183 12.00 -13.95 6.19
CA ILE A 183 12.32 -14.64 7.44
C ILE A 183 12.30 -16.13 7.14
N VAL A 184 13.44 -16.79 7.34
CA VAL A 184 13.64 -18.22 7.07
C VAL A 184 13.52 -18.98 8.38
N VAL A 185 12.62 -19.95 8.41
CA VAL A 185 12.30 -20.75 9.61
C VAL A 185 12.79 -22.18 9.44
N ASP A 186 13.34 -22.74 10.51
CA ASP A 186 13.73 -24.15 10.61
C ASP A 186 12.49 -25.04 10.70
N GLU A 187 12.05 -25.51 9.55
CA GLU A 187 11.00 -26.53 9.38
C GLU A 187 11.49 -27.55 8.35
N ILE A 188 10.87 -28.73 8.31
CA ILE A 188 11.22 -29.87 7.43
C ILE A 188 11.37 -29.45 5.95
N SER A 189 10.70 -28.37 5.51
CA SER A 189 10.78 -27.82 4.15
C SER A 189 11.26 -26.36 4.07
N SER A 190 11.97 -25.83 5.08
CA SER A 190 12.41 -24.43 5.18
C SER A 190 11.37 -23.41 4.71
N LYS A 191 10.40 -23.11 5.57
CA LYS A 191 9.33 -22.15 5.23
C LYS A 191 9.89 -20.72 5.24
N LYS A 192 9.62 -19.97 4.16
CA LYS A 192 9.96 -18.55 4.04
C LYS A 192 8.72 -17.70 4.28
N HIS A 193 8.81 -16.77 5.22
CA HIS A 193 7.78 -15.75 5.45
C HIS A 193 8.26 -14.41 4.90
N PHE A 194 7.40 -13.71 4.17
CA PHE A 194 7.75 -12.46 3.50
C PHE A 194 6.90 -11.30 3.98
N VAL A 195 7.53 -10.25 4.52
CA VAL A 195 6.84 -9.04 4.98
C VAL A 195 7.20 -7.89 4.04
N SER A 196 6.26 -7.46 3.19
CA SER A 196 6.44 -6.30 2.33
C SER A 196 6.64 -5.04 3.17
N MET A 197 7.76 -4.34 2.97
CA MET A 197 8.13 -3.13 3.71
C MET A 197 9.14 -2.30 2.91
N PRO A 198 9.22 -0.97 3.10
CA PRO A 198 10.15 -0.12 2.34
C PRO A 198 11.62 -0.39 2.72
N PRO A 199 12.59 -0.07 1.83
CA PRO A 199 14.02 -0.35 2.06
C PRO A 199 14.58 0.16 3.39
N GLY A 200 14.16 1.34 3.86
CA GLY A 200 14.58 1.86 5.16
C GLY A 200 14.15 0.97 6.33
N ALA A 201 12.91 0.47 6.30
CA ALA A 201 12.38 -0.44 7.31
C ALA A 201 13.09 -1.80 7.26
N ILE A 202 13.44 -2.30 6.07
CA ILE A 202 14.19 -3.55 5.91
C ILE A 202 15.50 -3.48 6.70
N GLN A 203 16.26 -2.40 6.56
CA GLN A 203 17.56 -2.25 7.24
C GLN A 203 17.40 -2.22 8.77
N ILE A 204 16.37 -1.53 9.27
CA ILE A 204 16.06 -1.46 10.70
C ILE A 204 15.72 -2.86 11.22
N TRP A 205 14.85 -3.59 10.52
CA TRP A 205 14.45 -4.93 10.93
C TRP A 205 15.59 -5.94 10.84
N GLN A 206 16.44 -5.88 9.82
CA GLN A 206 17.64 -6.72 9.79
C GLN A 206 18.52 -6.48 11.02
N ARG A 207 18.72 -5.22 11.45
CA ARG A 207 19.47 -4.92 12.69
C ARG A 207 18.76 -5.46 13.94
N ILE A 208 17.44 -5.31 14.04
CA ILE A 208 16.65 -5.85 15.16
C ILE A 208 16.81 -7.38 15.21
N MET A 209 16.68 -8.07 14.08
CA MET A 209 16.80 -9.52 14.00
C MET A 209 18.23 -10.01 14.31
N THR A 210 19.26 -9.26 13.91
CA THR A 210 20.65 -9.56 14.30
C THR A 210 20.85 -9.42 15.80
N LYS A 211 20.39 -8.31 16.41
CA LYS A 211 20.46 -8.11 17.87
C LYS A 211 19.66 -9.15 18.64
N MET A 212 18.50 -9.54 18.11
CA MET A 212 17.67 -10.61 18.65
C MET A 212 18.43 -11.93 18.70
N LYS A 213 19.10 -12.33 17.61
CA LYS A 213 19.93 -13.55 17.58
C LYS A 213 21.13 -13.48 18.51
N ALA A 214 21.75 -12.31 18.64
CA ALA A 214 22.86 -12.08 19.57
C ALA A 214 22.41 -12.02 21.05
N GLY A 215 21.11 -11.92 21.34
CA GLY A 215 20.60 -11.73 22.69
C GLY A 215 20.80 -10.31 23.26
N GLU A 216 21.10 -9.34 22.40
CA GLU A 216 21.39 -7.94 22.76
C GLU A 216 20.15 -7.04 22.71
N LEU A 217 19.03 -7.56 22.19
CA LEU A 217 17.79 -6.82 22.09
C LEU A 217 17.17 -6.67 23.48
N LYS A 218 16.85 -5.42 23.86
CA LYS A 218 16.28 -5.12 25.18
C LYS A 218 14.75 -4.99 25.07
N PRO A 219 14.00 -5.45 26.09
CA PRO A 219 12.57 -5.16 26.18
C PRO A 219 12.34 -3.65 26.28
N GLU A 220 11.23 -3.18 25.71
CA GLU A 220 10.81 -1.80 25.72
C GLU A 220 9.57 -1.63 26.61
N SER A 221 9.51 -0.51 27.34
CA SER A 221 8.36 -0.22 28.21
C SER A 221 7.07 0.09 27.44
N LYS A 222 7.20 0.48 26.17
CA LYS A 222 6.08 0.79 25.26
C LYS A 222 6.42 0.29 23.85
N PRO A 223 5.41 -0.11 23.06
CA PRO A 223 5.63 -0.52 21.68
C PRO A 223 6.32 0.58 20.87
N VAL A 224 7.45 0.25 20.28
CA VAL A 224 8.21 1.13 19.39
C VAL A 224 7.79 0.86 17.94
N ASP A 225 7.24 1.87 17.27
CA ASP A 225 7.02 1.82 15.84
C ASP A 225 8.33 2.08 15.10
N THR A 226 8.87 1.00 14.52
CA THR A 226 10.14 0.99 13.79
C THR A 226 10.07 1.72 12.45
N ALA A 227 8.88 2.14 11.99
CA ALA A 227 8.75 3.00 10.82
C ALA A 227 9.30 4.42 11.02
N HIS A 228 9.51 4.82 12.27
CA HIS A 228 9.92 6.16 12.66
C HIS A 228 11.31 6.20 13.34
N LEU A 229 12.06 5.11 13.25
CA LEU A 229 13.46 5.01 13.67
C LEU A 229 14.40 5.28 12.48
#